data_AF-A0A8I0L781-F1
#
_entry.id   AF-A0A8I0L781-F1
#
_cell.length_a   1.000
_cell.length_b   1.000
_cell.length_c   1.000
_cell.angle_alpha   90.00
_cell.angle_beta   90.00
_cell.angle_gamma   90.00
#
_symmetry.space_group_name_H-M   'P 1'
#
loop_
_entity.id
_entity.type
_entity.pdbx_description
1 polymer ?
#
loop_
_entity_poly.entity_id
_entity_poly.type
_entity_poly.pdbx_seq_one_letter_code
_entity_poly.pdbx_strand_id
1 'polypeptide(L)'
;DRVEAAKRELEEETGYIAKELTHVVDMYGSPGFCDEQLSIYFTDNLEEGTVHLDEDEFVEVIKVPIENVKSMLMNKEIEDAKT
;
A
#
# COMPACT_ATOMS: atom_id res chain seq x y z
N ASP A 1 16.63 0.15 0.37
CA ASP A 1 16.01 0.30 1.71
C ASP A 1 14.51 0.09 1.53
N ARG A 2 13.80 -0.47 2.52
CA ARG A 2 12.35 -0.68 2.44
C ARG A 2 11.59 0.64 2.30
N VAL A 3 12.07 1.72 2.91
CA VAL A 3 11.45 3.05 2.78
C VAL A 3 11.54 3.58 1.35
N GLU A 4 12.72 3.46 0.73
CA GLU A 4 12.93 3.93 -0.64
C GLU A 4 12.16 3.07 -1.66
N ALA A 5 12.04 1.77 -1.41
CA ALA A 5 11.17 0.90 -2.21
C ALA A 5 9.69 1.32 -2.07
N ALA A 6 9.19 1.52 -0.85
CA ALA A 6 7.80 1.95 -0.63
C ALA A 6 7.45 3.28 -1.32
N LYS A 7 8.39 4.24 -1.39
CA LYS A 7 8.19 5.49 -2.15
C LYS A 7 8.11 5.26 -3.65
N ARG A 8 9.00 4.42 -4.20
CA ARG A 8 9.04 4.11 -5.62
C ARG A 8 7.77 3.36 -6.06
N GLU A 9 7.41 2.27 -5.36
CA GLU A 9 6.23 1.47 -5.70
C GLU A 9 4.94 2.31 -5.62
N LEU A 10 4.81 3.20 -4.61
CA LEU A 10 3.65 4.09 -4.51
C LEU A 10 3.49 4.97 -5.75
N GLU A 11 4.57 5.52 -6.29
CA GLU A 11 4.53 6.35 -7.50
C GLU A 11 4.25 5.49 -8.75
N GLU A 12 4.94 4.35 -8.89
CA GLU A 12 4.80 3.44 -10.03
C GLU A 12 3.35 2.91 -10.14
N GLU A 13 2.78 2.41 -9.04
CA GLU A 13 1.44 1.82 -8.98
C GLU A 13 0.31 2.86 -9.02
N THR A 14 0.49 4.00 -8.32
CA THR A 14 -0.62 4.94 -8.06
C THR A 14 -0.44 6.35 -8.62
N GLY A 15 0.78 6.70 -9.01
CA GLY A 15 1.14 8.06 -9.43
C GLY A 15 1.21 9.05 -8.27
N TYR A 16 1.30 8.58 -7.01
CA TYR A 16 1.46 9.46 -5.85
C TYR A 16 2.88 9.43 -5.31
N ILE A 17 3.40 10.62 -4.99
CA ILE A 17 4.73 10.78 -4.39
C ILE A 17 4.55 11.13 -2.91
N ALA A 18 5.11 10.31 -2.02
CA ALA A 18 5.12 10.59 -0.59
C ALA A 18 6.33 11.44 -0.20
N LYS A 19 6.09 12.64 0.38
CA LYS A 19 7.19 13.47 0.92
C LYS A 19 7.83 12.85 2.15
N GLU A 20 7.01 12.21 2.96
CA GLU A 20 7.40 11.53 4.18
C GLU A 20 6.66 10.21 4.28
N LEU A 21 7.34 9.20 4.82
CA LEU A 21 6.73 7.92 5.17
C LEU A 21 7.02 7.66 6.64
N THR A 22 5.98 7.39 7.41
CA THR A 22 6.08 6.93 8.79
C THR A 22 6.00 5.41 8.80
N HIS A 23 7.01 4.73 9.35
CA HIS A 23 6.93 3.29 9.58
C HIS A 23 5.86 2.99 10.63
N VAL A 24 4.94 2.07 10.30
CA VAL A 24 3.83 1.69 11.17
C VAL A 24 4.16 0.38 11.88
N VAL A 25 4.47 -0.66 11.10
CA VAL A 25 4.70 -2.01 11.62
C VAL A 25 5.44 -2.88 10.61
N ASP A 26 6.18 -3.85 11.12
CA ASP A 26 6.65 -5.00 10.34
C ASP A 26 5.78 -6.23 10.66
N MET A 27 5.36 -6.96 9.62
CA MET A 27 4.52 -8.15 9.78
C MET A 27 4.97 -9.31 8.90
N TYR A 28 4.64 -10.52 9.32
CA TYR A 28 4.79 -11.74 8.52
C TYR A 28 3.40 -12.21 8.09
N GLY A 29 3.15 -12.28 6.78
CA GLY A 29 1.85 -12.67 6.26
C GLY A 29 1.50 -14.14 6.53
N SER A 30 2.50 -15.03 6.48
CA SER A 30 2.30 -16.47 6.69
C SER A 30 3.56 -17.16 7.26
N PRO A 31 3.90 -16.92 8.55
CA PRO A 31 5.16 -17.39 9.15
C PRO A 31 5.31 -18.92 9.23
N GLY A 32 4.23 -19.68 9.03
CA GLY A 32 4.27 -21.13 8.92
C GLY A 32 4.64 -21.66 7.54
N PHE A 33 4.68 -20.79 6.51
CA PHE A 33 4.92 -21.16 5.11
C PHE A 33 6.04 -20.35 4.46
N CYS A 34 6.12 -19.05 4.75
CA CYS A 34 7.07 -18.13 4.15
C CYS A 34 7.73 -17.26 5.23
N ASP A 35 8.97 -16.86 4.98
CA ASP A 35 9.74 -15.90 5.78
C ASP A 35 9.60 -14.44 5.28
N GLU A 36 8.67 -14.20 4.35
CA GLU A 36 8.36 -12.87 3.84
C GLU A 36 7.93 -11.93 4.97
N GLN A 37 8.69 -10.85 5.10
CA GLN A 37 8.43 -9.76 6.03
C GLN A 37 8.00 -8.52 5.26
N LEU A 38 6.79 -8.05 5.54
CA LEU A 38 6.22 -6.82 5.00
C LEU A 38 6.49 -5.67 5.97
N SER A 39 6.84 -4.49 5.45
CA SER A 39 6.92 -3.26 6.23
C SER A 39 5.82 -2.31 5.75
N ILE A 40 4.92 -1.92 6.66
CA ILE A 40 3.80 -1.03 6.37
C ILE A 40 4.18 0.40 6.73
N TYR A 41 3.88 1.32 5.82
CA TYR A 41 4.15 2.75 5.97
C TYR A 41 2.87 3.57 5.83
N PHE A 42 2.84 4.74 6.46
CA PHE A 42 1.74 5.69 6.38
C PHE A 42 2.24 7.07 5.94
N THR A 43 1.40 7.78 5.19
CA THR A 43 1.56 9.20 4.89
C THR A 43 0.20 9.85 4.62
N ASP A 44 0.07 11.10 5.01
CA ASP A 44 -1.01 12.01 4.63
C ASP A 44 -0.49 13.16 3.74
N ASN A 45 0.77 13.08 3.30
CA ASN A 45 1.49 14.12 2.58
C ASN A 45 1.93 13.62 1.20
N LEU A 46 0.98 13.74 0.26
CA LEU A 46 1.11 13.25 -1.11
C LEU A 46 1.19 14.39 -2.13
N GLU A 47 1.99 14.18 -3.17
CA GLU A 47 1.99 14.99 -4.40
C GLU A 47 1.62 14.11 -5.60
N GLU A 48 1.11 14.75 -6.65
CA GLU A 48 0.83 14.07 -7.92
C GLU A 48 2.13 13.86 -8.70
N GLY A 49 2.37 12.62 -9.10
CA GLY A 49 3.39 12.18 -10.03
C GLY A 49 2.76 11.53 -11.26
N THR A 50 3.40 10.49 -11.78
CA THR A 50 2.91 9.75 -12.96
C THR A 50 2.90 8.26 -12.70
N VAL A 51 1.77 7.61 -12.98
CA VAL A 51 1.67 6.14 -12.96
C VAL A 51 2.63 5.55 -13.98
N HIS A 52 3.38 4.53 -13.56
CA HIS A 52 4.35 3.81 -14.37
C HIS A 52 4.38 2.33 -13.94
N LEU A 53 3.36 1.58 -14.37
CA LEU A 53 3.24 0.15 -14.10
C LEU A 53 4.27 -0.67 -14.87
N ASP A 54 4.75 -1.74 -14.25
CA ASP A 54 5.54 -2.76 -14.95
C ASP A 54 4.69 -3.55 -15.96
N GLU A 55 5.32 -4.20 -16.93
CA GLU A 55 4.63 -4.94 -18.01
C GLU A 55 3.68 -6.04 -17.50
N ASP A 56 3.94 -6.53 -16.28
CA ASP A 56 3.27 -7.66 -15.66
C ASP A 56 2.15 -7.22 -14.70
N GLU A 57 1.96 -5.91 -14.51
CA GLU A 57 1.07 -5.35 -13.50
C GLU A 57 -0.25 -4.84 -14.09
N PHE A 58 -1.35 -5.25 -13.45
CA PHE A 58 -2.71 -4.85 -13.82
C PHE A 58 -3.43 -4.31 -12.59
N VAL A 59 -3.23 -3.03 -12.30
CA VAL A 59 -3.73 -2.36 -11.08
C VAL A 59 -4.62 -1.16 -11.44
N GLU A 60 -5.64 -0.91 -10.62
CA GLU A 60 -6.52 0.27 -10.71
C GLU A 60 -6.50 1.05 -9.39
N VAL A 61 -6.30 2.37 -9.48
CA VAL A 61 -6.34 3.26 -8.31
C VAL A 61 -7.77 3.64 -7.99
N ILE A 62 -8.24 3.29 -6.79
CA ILE A 62 -9.51 3.75 -6.23
C ILE A 62 -9.28 4.64 -5.01
N LYS A 63 -10.12 5.67 -4.85
CA LYS A 63 -10.11 6.54 -3.68
C LYS A 63 -11.28 6.19 -2.77
N VAL A 64 -10.97 5.82 -1.54
CA VAL A 64 -11.97 5.42 -0.54
C VAL A 64 -12.01 6.46 0.58
N PRO A 65 -13.18 7.06 0.86
CA PRO A 65 -13.36 7.87 2.07
C PRO A 65 -13.08 7.04 3.32
N ILE A 66 -12.29 7.56 4.25
CA ILE A 66 -11.83 6.81 5.43
C ILE A 66 -13.00 6.29 6.28
N GLU A 67 -14.12 7.01 6.30
CA GLU A 67 -15.36 6.63 6.97
C GLU A 67 -15.99 5.35 6.41
N ASN A 68 -15.72 5.00 5.15
CA ASN A 68 -16.27 3.83 4.48
C ASN A 68 -15.43 2.56 4.73
N VAL A 69 -14.17 2.69 5.15
CA VAL A 69 -13.26 1.54 5.34
C VAL A 69 -13.84 0.53 6.31
N LYS A 70 -14.47 1.00 7.41
CA LYS A 70 -15.09 0.11 8.40
C LYS A 70 -16.23 -0.73 7.80
N SER A 71 -17.07 -0.14 6.95
CA SER A 71 -18.13 -0.89 6.28
C SER A 71 -17.58 -1.87 5.26
N MET A 72 -16.53 -1.50 4.51
CA MET A 72 -15.90 -2.38 3.52
C MET A 72 -15.31 -3.63 4.18
N LEU A 73 -14.66 -3.48 5.34
CA LEU A 73 -14.18 -4.62 6.14
C LEU A 73 -15.33 -5.52 6.62
N MET A 74 -16.42 -4.93 7.13
CA MET A 74 -17.58 -5.68 7.60
C MET A 74 -18.31 -6.44 6.49
N ASN A 75 -18.33 -5.85 5.29
CA ASN A 75 -18.96 -6.42 4.10
C ASN A 75 -18.07 -7.39 3.33
N LYS A 76 -16.82 -7.60 3.77
CA LYS A 76 -15.84 -8.44 3.07
C LYS A 76 -15.46 -7.93 1.67
N GLU A 77 -15.48 -6.61 1.50
CA GLU A 77 -14.94 -5.95 0.31
C GLU A 77 -13.42 -5.77 0.43
N ILE A 78 -12.91 -5.68 1.66
CA ILE A 78 -11.48 -5.74 2.01
C ILE A 78 -11.30 -6.97 2.90
N GLU A 79 -10.56 -7.97 2.42
CA GLU A 79 -10.26 -9.21 3.16
C GLU A 79 -8.76 -9.53 3.22
N ASP A 80 -7.93 -8.77 2.51
CA ASP A 80 -6.48 -8.96 2.49
C ASP A 80 -5.84 -8.50 3.80
N ALA A 81 -5.01 -9.34 4.42
CA ALA A 81 -4.52 -9.11 5.77
C ALA A 81 -3.57 -7.89 5.92
N LYS A 82 -2.96 -7.46 4.82
CA LYS A 82 -2.02 -6.32 4.77
C LYS A 82 -2.69 -4.99 4.36
N THR A 83 -4.01 -5.01 4.11
CA THR A 83 -4.83 -3.85 3.71
C THR A 83 -5.79 -3.47 4.83
#